data_AF-A0A962H7P1-F1
#
_entry.id   AF-A0A962H7P1-F1
#
_cell.length_a   1.000
_cell.length_b   1.000
_cell.length_c   1.000
_cell.angle_alpha   90.00
_cell.angle_beta   90.00
_cell.angle_gamma   90.00
#
_symmetry.space_group_name_H-M   'P 1'
#
loop_
_entity.id
_entity.type
_entity.pdbx_description
1 polymer ?
#
loop_
_entity_poly.entity_id
_entity_poly.type
_entity_poly.pdbx_seq_one_letter_code
_entity_poly.pdbx_strand_id
1 'polypeptide(L)'
;MLGWLAWATSLPGCALTYLVLFANGMSATPVRIGAGGVFGLALLPSAGLLLSGAGAWAGYRDDALLAALAIHGMPLLAACAAWYALSFECMRLRRGDRLPPPERIGFQPDGTAPRLRFELHQAATEPVDGWPRMTHPRMEDWVSVQPEVLARNADLVSSWAVGPQEGGCYQVGLRFTAEAVERMNRRGLRRRLAVLIDDELLLAPHLFGEIAEQMHLNGVFDRGEAVRLAGGLIQGQSPQAAPSR
;
A
#
# COMPACT_ATOMS: atom_id res chain seq x y z
N MET A 1 19.48 -19.40 45.09
CA MET A 1 20.20 -18.64 44.04
C MET A 1 19.61 -18.85 42.65
N LEU A 2 19.37 -20.10 42.20
CA LEU A 2 18.79 -20.40 40.87
C LEU A 2 17.46 -19.69 40.58
N GLY A 3 16.54 -19.58 41.55
CA GLY A 3 15.26 -18.88 41.36
C GLY A 3 15.38 -17.38 41.06
N TRP A 4 16.40 -16.70 41.62
CA TRP A 4 16.63 -15.27 41.36
C TRP A 4 17.20 -15.04 39.95
N LEU A 5 18.06 -15.95 39.48
CA LEU A 5 18.59 -15.93 38.10
C LEU A 5 17.46 -16.15 37.07
N ALA A 6 16.53 -17.06 37.33
CA ALA A 6 15.37 -17.28 36.45
C ALA A 6 14.42 -16.06 36.41
N TRP A 7 14.25 -15.39 37.54
CA TRP A 7 13.46 -14.17 37.61
C TRP A 7 14.14 -13.01 36.87
N ALA A 8 15.45 -12.84 37.06
CA ALA A 8 16.24 -11.81 36.40
C ALA A 8 16.31 -11.98 34.86
N THR A 9 16.23 -13.21 34.33
CA THR A 9 16.25 -13.46 32.88
C THR A 9 14.87 -13.37 32.21
N SER A 10 13.78 -13.48 32.97
CA SER A 10 12.42 -13.34 32.44
C SER A 10 11.98 -11.88 32.25
N LEU A 11 12.47 -10.96 33.10
CA LEU A 11 12.17 -9.53 32.98
C LEU A 11 12.58 -8.89 31.64
N PRO A 12 13.79 -9.14 31.09
CA PRO A 12 14.16 -8.65 29.76
C PRO A 12 13.25 -9.19 28.65
N GLY A 13 12.84 -10.47 28.74
CA GLY A 13 11.94 -11.07 27.76
C GLY A 13 10.55 -10.42 27.75
N CYS A 14 10.00 -10.15 28.94
CA CYS A 14 8.74 -9.42 29.09
C CYS A 14 8.85 -7.97 28.60
N ALA A 15 9.94 -7.27 28.96
CA ALA A 15 10.19 -5.90 28.53
C ALA A 15 10.34 -5.78 27.01
N LEU A 16 11.05 -6.73 26.38
CA LEU A 16 11.22 -6.75 24.92
C LEU A 16 9.90 -7.07 24.20
N THR A 17 9.11 -8.01 24.74
CA THR A 17 7.77 -8.33 24.22
C THR A 17 6.85 -7.11 24.30
N TYR A 18 6.86 -6.41 25.44
CA TYR A 18 6.11 -5.17 25.63
C TYR A 18 6.56 -4.09 24.64
N LEU A 19 7.86 -3.88 24.46
CA LEU A 19 8.40 -2.91 23.49
C LEU A 19 7.98 -3.23 22.05
N VAL A 20 7.98 -4.50 21.66
CA VAL A 20 7.54 -4.93 20.32
C VAL A 20 6.04 -4.69 20.13
N LEU A 21 5.21 -5.04 21.13
CA LEU A 21 3.77 -4.79 21.07
C LEU A 21 3.45 -3.29 21.06
N PHE A 22 4.13 -2.50 21.90
CA PHE A 22 3.95 -1.06 22.00
C PHE A 22 4.42 -0.33 20.72
N ALA A 23 5.57 -0.71 20.16
CA ALA A 23 6.07 -0.16 18.91
C ALA A 23 5.15 -0.48 17.72
N ASN A 24 4.54 -1.67 17.70
CA ASN A 24 3.54 -2.01 16.68
C ASN A 24 2.20 -1.29 16.90
N GLY A 25 1.79 -1.06 18.15
CA GLY A 25 0.54 -0.38 18.47
C GLY A 25 0.57 1.15 18.24
N MET A 26 1.74 1.77 18.37
CA MET A 26 1.88 3.24 18.21
C MET A 26 2.39 3.67 16.82
N SER A 27 2.77 2.74 15.95
CA SER A 27 3.32 3.09 14.65
C SER A 27 2.23 3.27 13.59
N ALA A 28 2.13 4.47 13.03
CA ALA A 28 1.31 4.77 11.85
C ALA A 28 1.87 4.14 10.55
N THR A 29 3.05 3.54 10.61
CA THR A 29 3.65 2.74 9.53
C THR A 29 4.01 1.36 10.07
N PRO A 30 3.43 0.26 9.57
CA PRO A 30 3.73 -1.06 10.10
C PRO A 30 5.22 -1.37 9.85
N VAL A 31 6.04 -1.36 10.90
CA VAL A 31 7.41 -1.86 10.83
C VAL A 31 7.30 -3.32 10.46
N ARG A 32 7.76 -3.69 9.26
CA ARG A 32 7.80 -5.08 8.79
C ARG A 32 8.84 -5.84 9.61
N ILE A 33 8.48 -6.24 10.82
CA ILE A 33 9.18 -7.33 11.50
C ILE A 33 8.91 -8.56 10.63
N GLY A 34 9.91 -8.96 9.84
CA GLY A 34 9.80 -10.17 9.04
C GLY A 34 9.42 -11.35 9.91
N ALA A 35 8.68 -12.32 9.38
CA ALA A 35 8.21 -13.49 10.14
C ALA A 35 9.33 -14.12 11.00
N GLY A 36 10.56 -14.16 10.49
CA GLY A 36 11.75 -14.65 11.22
C GLY A 36 12.07 -13.89 12.52
N GLY A 37 11.85 -12.57 12.58
CA GLY A 37 12.03 -11.79 13.81
C GLY A 37 11.01 -12.13 14.88
N VAL A 38 9.76 -12.37 14.48
CA VAL A 38 8.70 -12.81 15.41
C VAL A 38 8.97 -14.24 15.89
N PHE A 39 9.41 -15.14 15.00
CA PHE A 39 9.80 -16.51 15.36
C PHE A 39 10.99 -16.56 16.33
N GLY A 40 12.01 -15.73 16.12
CA GLY A 40 13.18 -15.65 17.00
C GLY A 40 12.82 -15.19 18.42
N LEU A 41 11.90 -14.24 18.53
CA LEU A 41 11.44 -13.72 19.82
C LEU A 41 10.56 -14.70 20.59
N ALA A 42 9.80 -15.55 19.89
CA ALA A 42 8.98 -16.60 20.51
C ALA A 42 9.81 -17.79 21.05
N LEU A 43 11.00 -18.04 20.50
CA LEU A 43 11.86 -19.15 20.89
C LEU A 43 12.60 -18.91 22.21
N LEU A 44 12.91 -17.66 22.56
CA LEU A 44 13.62 -17.30 23.78
C LEU A 44 12.91 -17.74 25.09
N PRO A 45 11.61 -17.46 25.30
CA PRO A 45 10.90 -17.97 26.48
C PRO A 45 10.77 -19.49 26.49
N SER A 46 10.64 -20.12 25.32
CA SER A 46 10.59 -21.59 25.18
C SER A 46 11.91 -22.26 25.57
N ALA A 47 13.06 -21.66 25.21
CA ALA A 47 14.38 -22.12 25.63
C ALA A 47 14.60 -21.95 27.15
N GLY A 48 14.13 -20.84 27.72
CA GLY A 48 14.15 -20.60 29.17
C GLY A 48 13.33 -21.65 29.94
N LEU A 49 12.18 -22.06 29.39
CA LEU A 49 11.32 -23.12 29.93
C LEU A 49 12.01 -24.49 29.93
N LEU A 50 12.64 -24.87 28.81
CA LEU A 50 13.34 -26.15 28.70
C LEU A 50 14.52 -26.24 29.66
N LEU A 51 15.30 -25.16 29.79
CA LEU A 51 16.42 -25.10 30.74
C LEU A 51 15.96 -25.15 32.20
N SER A 52 14.82 -24.51 32.52
CA SER A 52 14.25 -24.53 33.88
C SER A 52 13.65 -25.90 34.23
N GLY A 53 12.97 -26.55 33.28
CA GLY A 53 12.38 -27.89 33.45
C GLY A 53 13.43 -28.98 33.62
N ALA A 54 14.53 -28.92 32.86
CA ALA A 54 15.63 -29.88 32.98
C ALA A 54 16.32 -29.81 34.36
N GLY A 55 16.43 -28.61 34.95
CA GLY A 55 16.95 -28.44 36.31
C GLY A 55 15.99 -28.90 37.42
N ALA A 56 14.68 -28.79 37.20
CA ALA A 56 13.66 -29.16 38.18
C ALA A 56 13.40 -30.67 38.27
N TRP A 57 13.61 -31.42 37.17
CA TRP A 57 13.36 -32.87 37.13
C TRP A 57 14.36 -33.68 37.97
N ALA A 58 15.53 -33.13 38.26
CA ALA A 58 16.56 -33.82 39.05
C ALA A 58 16.21 -33.98 40.55
N GLY A 59 15.11 -33.41 41.02
CA GLY A 59 14.51 -33.81 42.29
C GLY A 59 13.50 -32.82 42.82
N TYR A 60 12.19 -33.13 42.73
CA TYR A 60 11.22 -32.42 43.56
C TYR A 60 9.89 -33.15 43.80
N ARG A 61 9.39 -32.93 45.04
CA ARG A 61 8.07 -33.21 45.62
C ARG A 61 6.94 -32.41 44.96
N ASP A 62 5.72 -32.95 45.02
CA ASP A 62 4.50 -32.51 44.30
C ASP A 62 4.17 -31.00 44.37
N ASP A 63 4.42 -30.31 45.48
CA ASP A 63 4.05 -28.89 45.63
C ASP A 63 4.88 -27.92 44.77
N ALA A 64 6.15 -28.25 44.49
CA ALA A 64 6.99 -27.40 43.64
C ALA A 64 6.65 -27.52 42.15
N LEU A 65 6.02 -28.63 41.77
CA LEU A 65 5.60 -28.88 40.39
C LEU A 65 4.43 -27.95 40.01
N LEU A 66 3.50 -27.70 40.94
CA LEU A 66 2.44 -26.70 40.79
C LEU A 66 2.99 -25.27 40.70
N ALA A 67 3.96 -24.91 41.55
CA ALA A 67 4.59 -23.60 41.51
C ALA A 67 5.37 -23.38 40.19
N ALA A 68 6.09 -24.42 39.73
CA ALA A 68 6.76 -24.39 38.43
C ALA A 68 5.75 -24.21 37.29
N LEU A 69 4.67 -25.00 37.25
CA LEU A 69 3.60 -24.88 36.25
C LEU A 69 2.97 -23.48 36.24
N ALA A 70 2.76 -22.85 37.39
CA ALA A 70 2.21 -21.50 37.45
C ALA A 70 3.20 -20.44 36.93
N ILE A 71 4.46 -20.50 37.35
CA ILE A 71 5.50 -19.53 36.97
C ILE A 71 5.85 -19.64 35.48
N HIS A 72 5.82 -20.86 34.94
CA HIS A 72 6.31 -21.17 33.61
C HIS A 72 5.21 -21.40 32.58
N GLY A 73 4.08 -21.98 32.98
CA GLY A 73 2.93 -22.24 32.10
C GLY A 73 2.16 -20.97 31.74
N MET A 74 2.02 -20.01 32.66
CA MET A 74 1.27 -18.78 32.38
C MET A 74 1.91 -17.91 31.28
N PRO A 75 3.23 -17.65 31.26
CA PRO A 75 3.87 -16.91 30.17
C PRO A 75 3.73 -17.60 28.81
N LEU A 76 3.81 -18.94 28.77
CA LEU A 76 3.64 -19.72 27.55
C LEU A 76 2.23 -19.59 27.00
N LEU A 77 1.20 -19.72 27.86
CA LEU A 77 -0.20 -19.53 27.47
C LEU A 77 -0.46 -18.11 26.96
N ALA A 78 0.11 -17.10 27.60
CA ALA A 78 0.01 -15.71 27.15
C ALA A 78 0.67 -15.50 25.77
N ALA A 79 1.84 -16.07 25.55
CA ALA A 79 2.52 -16.03 24.25
C ALA A 79 1.73 -16.76 23.16
N CYS A 80 1.16 -17.93 23.46
CA CYS A 80 0.29 -18.66 22.53
C CYS A 80 -0.99 -17.87 22.20
N ALA A 81 -1.61 -17.23 23.19
CA ALA A 81 -2.80 -16.39 22.98
C ALA A 81 -2.48 -15.15 22.12
N ALA A 82 -1.35 -14.49 22.37
CA ALA A 82 -0.88 -13.36 21.55
C ALA A 82 -0.58 -13.80 20.11
N TRP A 83 0.06 -14.97 19.94
CA TRP A 83 0.31 -15.55 18.62
C TRP A 83 -0.99 -15.88 17.89
N TYR A 84 -1.96 -16.49 18.58
CA TYR A 84 -3.26 -16.80 18.01
C TYR A 84 -4.01 -15.54 17.61
N ALA A 85 -4.02 -14.50 18.45
CA ALA A 85 -4.63 -13.21 18.14
C ALA A 85 -3.98 -12.52 16.94
N LEU A 86 -2.64 -12.49 16.88
CA LEU A 86 -1.91 -11.93 15.74
C LEU A 86 -2.16 -12.74 14.46
N SER A 87 -2.13 -14.07 14.54
CA SER A 87 -2.41 -14.95 13.41
C SER A 87 -3.86 -14.81 12.95
N PHE A 88 -4.80 -14.62 13.87
CA PHE A 88 -6.21 -14.40 13.58
C PHE A 88 -6.43 -13.04 12.93
N GLU A 89 -5.79 -11.97 13.39
CA GLU A 89 -5.85 -10.66 12.73
C GLU A 89 -5.13 -10.66 11.39
N CYS A 90 -3.98 -11.31 11.25
CA CYS A 90 -3.35 -11.50 9.94
C CYS A 90 -4.22 -12.35 9.00
N MET A 91 -4.87 -13.39 9.51
CA MET A 91 -5.85 -14.17 8.75
C MET A 91 -7.10 -13.35 8.44
N ARG A 92 -7.54 -12.47 9.33
CA ARG A 92 -8.69 -11.58 9.13
C ARG A 92 -8.35 -10.53 8.09
N LEU A 93 -7.21 -9.85 8.16
CA LEU A 93 -6.70 -8.98 7.09
C LEU A 93 -6.52 -9.72 5.75
N ARG A 94 -6.20 -11.03 5.79
CA ARG A 94 -6.17 -11.89 4.59
C ARG A 94 -7.54 -12.42 4.15
N ARG A 95 -8.55 -12.50 5.03
CA ARG A 95 -9.86 -13.14 4.78
C ARG A 95 -11.02 -12.15 4.67
N GLY A 96 -10.93 -10.99 5.29
CA GLY A 96 -11.95 -9.95 5.42
C GLY A 96 -11.28 -8.60 5.18
N ASP A 97 -11.47 -7.91 4.08
CA ASP A 97 -12.49 -8.07 3.06
C ASP A 97 -11.81 -8.37 1.73
N ARG A 98 -12.18 -9.49 1.08
CA ARG A 98 -12.03 -9.52 -0.38
C ARG A 98 -12.90 -8.38 -0.86
N LEU A 99 -12.30 -7.21 -1.09
CA LEU A 99 -12.94 -6.13 -1.82
C LEU A 99 -13.62 -6.81 -3.01
N PRO A 100 -14.91 -6.51 -3.25
CA PRO A 100 -15.57 -7.06 -4.44
C PRO A 100 -14.61 -6.83 -5.61
N PRO A 101 -14.46 -7.82 -6.52
CA PRO A 101 -13.53 -7.71 -7.63
C PRO A 101 -13.72 -6.34 -8.26
N PRO A 102 -12.63 -5.57 -8.44
CA PRO A 102 -12.74 -4.16 -8.74
C PRO A 102 -13.63 -3.97 -9.97
N GLU A 103 -14.69 -3.18 -9.80
CA GLU A 103 -15.58 -2.79 -10.88
C GLU A 103 -14.74 -2.04 -11.91
N ARG A 104 -14.77 -2.51 -13.16
CA ARG A 104 -14.10 -1.85 -14.28
C ARG A 104 -15.13 -1.31 -15.25
N ILE A 105 -15.18 0.02 -15.37
CA ILE A 105 -16.09 0.75 -16.24
C ILE A 105 -15.25 1.33 -17.39
N GLY A 106 -15.28 0.67 -18.55
CA GLY A 106 -14.47 1.04 -19.71
C GLY A 106 -15.18 1.95 -20.70
N PHE A 107 -14.40 2.81 -21.36
CA PHE A 107 -14.82 3.72 -22.41
C PHE A 107 -13.90 3.56 -23.63
N GLN A 108 -14.47 3.57 -24.83
CA GLN A 108 -13.76 3.48 -26.11
C GLN A 108 -14.19 4.62 -27.02
N PRO A 109 -13.32 5.14 -27.90
CA PRO A 109 -13.69 6.22 -28.82
C PRO A 109 -14.86 5.80 -29.72
N ASP A 110 -15.91 6.61 -29.78
CA ASP A 110 -17.06 6.39 -30.69
C ASP A 110 -17.08 7.38 -31.88
N GLY A 111 -16.03 8.20 -32.01
CA GLY A 111 -15.90 9.22 -33.06
C GLY A 111 -16.43 10.59 -32.67
N THR A 112 -17.03 10.74 -31.48
CA THR A 112 -17.42 12.07 -30.96
C THR A 112 -16.25 12.75 -30.24
N ALA A 113 -16.28 14.09 -30.19
CA ALA A 113 -15.19 14.88 -29.60
C ALA A 113 -15.17 14.74 -28.06
N PRO A 114 -13.99 14.60 -27.41
CA PRO A 114 -13.90 14.48 -25.95
C PRO A 114 -14.51 15.70 -25.23
N ARG A 115 -15.09 15.48 -24.03
CA ARG A 115 -15.68 16.57 -23.21
C ARG A 115 -14.64 17.30 -22.36
N LEU A 116 -13.56 16.59 -22.02
CA LEU A 116 -12.47 17.07 -21.19
C LEU A 116 -11.20 17.11 -22.04
N ARG A 117 -10.44 18.21 -21.95
CA ARG A 117 -9.13 18.31 -22.59
C ARG A 117 -8.07 17.65 -21.72
N PHE A 118 -7.52 16.54 -22.18
CA PHE A 118 -6.42 15.83 -21.54
C PHE A 118 -5.10 16.30 -22.13
N GLU A 119 -4.17 16.70 -21.27
CA GLU A 119 -2.79 16.95 -21.67
C GLU A 119 -1.83 16.36 -20.64
N LEU A 120 -0.80 15.68 -21.14
CA LEU A 120 0.29 15.15 -20.34
C LEU A 120 1.55 15.94 -20.63
N HIS A 121 2.18 16.44 -19.57
CA HIS A 121 3.39 17.26 -19.65
C HIS A 121 4.50 16.68 -18.78
N GLN A 122 5.73 17.10 -19.05
CA GLN A 122 6.81 16.92 -18.09
C GLN A 122 6.68 17.97 -16.98
N ALA A 123 7.05 17.58 -15.76
CA ALA A 123 7.04 18.47 -14.62
C ALA A 123 8.35 18.42 -13.83
N ALA A 124 8.65 19.51 -13.14
CA ALA A 124 9.77 19.63 -12.21
C ALA A 124 9.28 20.16 -10.86
N THR A 125 9.90 19.70 -9.78
CA THR A 125 9.68 20.23 -8.42
C THR A 125 10.50 21.49 -8.14
N GLU A 126 11.51 21.74 -8.97
CA GLU A 126 12.33 22.94 -8.94
C GLU A 126 11.82 23.93 -9.99
N PRO A 127 11.99 25.24 -9.78
CA PRO A 127 11.59 26.21 -10.76
C PRO A 127 12.47 26.11 -12.01
N VAL A 128 11.84 26.00 -13.17
CA VAL A 128 12.52 25.97 -14.46
C VAL A 128 12.12 27.22 -15.23
N ASP A 129 13.10 27.89 -15.83
CA ASP A 129 12.87 29.15 -16.53
C ASP A 129 11.93 28.94 -17.74
N GLY A 130 10.92 29.80 -17.86
CA GLY A 130 9.86 29.67 -18.86
C GLY A 130 8.81 28.56 -18.62
N TRP A 131 8.90 27.78 -17.53
CA TRP A 131 7.90 26.75 -17.20
C TRP A 131 6.88 27.31 -16.20
N PRO A 132 5.58 27.41 -16.55
CA PRO A 132 4.56 27.89 -15.62
C PRO A 132 4.51 27.05 -14.34
N ARG A 133 4.32 27.72 -13.21
CA ARG A 133 4.07 27.05 -11.93
C ARG A 133 2.59 26.76 -11.79
N MET A 134 2.27 25.52 -11.44
CA MET A 134 0.91 25.07 -11.19
C MET A 134 0.81 24.41 -9.81
N THR A 135 -0.37 24.53 -9.20
CA THR A 135 -0.71 23.87 -7.92
C THR A 135 -2.06 23.20 -8.06
N HIS A 136 -2.31 22.18 -7.24
CA HIS A 136 -3.59 21.50 -7.15
C HIS A 136 -4.03 21.43 -5.69
N PRO A 137 -5.32 21.61 -5.35
CA PRO A 137 -5.77 21.62 -3.95
C PRO A 137 -5.46 20.36 -3.14
N ARG A 138 -5.26 19.21 -3.83
CA ARG A 138 -4.88 17.93 -3.19
C ARG A 138 -3.36 17.69 -3.14
N MET A 139 -2.55 18.65 -3.56
CA MET A 139 -1.09 18.59 -3.52
C MET A 139 -0.56 19.64 -2.55
N GLU A 140 0.41 19.25 -1.71
CA GLU A 140 1.06 20.20 -0.80
C GLU A 140 2.04 21.12 -1.53
N ASP A 141 2.69 20.60 -2.58
CA ASP A 141 3.69 21.32 -3.36
C ASP A 141 3.18 21.77 -4.73
N TRP A 142 3.75 22.87 -5.23
CA TRP A 142 3.61 23.29 -6.61
C TRP A 142 4.60 22.53 -7.52
N VAL A 143 4.34 22.56 -8.83
CA VAL A 143 5.25 22.02 -9.85
C VAL A 143 5.42 23.01 -11.00
N SER A 144 6.62 23.08 -11.58
CA SER A 144 6.86 23.75 -12.86
C SER A 144 6.51 22.79 -13.99
N VAL A 145 5.63 23.19 -14.89
CA VAL A 145 5.11 22.36 -15.99
C VAL A 145 5.73 22.78 -17.31
N GLN A 146 6.28 21.83 -18.07
CA GLN A 146 6.84 22.11 -19.38
C GLN A 146 5.71 22.49 -20.36
N PRO A 147 5.81 23.60 -21.11
CA PRO A 147 4.76 24.00 -22.07
C PRO A 147 4.49 22.98 -23.18
N GLU A 148 5.47 22.11 -23.46
CA GLU A 148 5.36 21.11 -24.51
C GLU A 148 4.49 19.91 -24.08
N VAL A 149 3.45 19.61 -24.86
CA VAL A 149 2.55 18.48 -24.63
C VAL A 149 3.21 17.17 -25.09
N LEU A 150 3.26 16.19 -24.20
CA LEU A 150 3.78 14.84 -24.47
C LEU A 150 2.72 13.93 -25.12
N ALA A 151 1.50 13.98 -24.58
CA ALA A 151 0.34 13.24 -25.05
C ALA A 151 -0.95 14.04 -24.80
N ARG A 152 -1.95 13.83 -25.66
CA ARG A 152 -3.27 14.48 -25.60
C ARG A 152 -4.39 13.47 -25.83
N ASN A 153 -5.67 13.89 -25.81
CA ASN A 153 -6.80 12.98 -26.01
C ASN A 153 -6.67 12.09 -27.26
N ALA A 154 -6.16 12.64 -28.37
CA ALA A 154 -5.98 11.90 -29.63
C ALA A 154 -4.97 10.73 -29.54
N ASP A 155 -4.11 10.74 -28.52
CA ASP A 155 -3.16 9.66 -28.24
C ASP A 155 -3.77 8.55 -27.37
N LEU A 156 -5.02 8.69 -26.93
CA LEU A 156 -5.71 7.70 -26.10
C LEU A 156 -6.51 6.71 -26.96
N VAL A 157 -6.29 5.42 -26.71
CA VAL A 157 -7.02 4.30 -27.33
C VAL A 157 -8.26 3.93 -26.51
N SER A 158 -8.17 3.99 -25.18
CA SER A 158 -9.27 3.70 -24.27
C SER A 158 -8.98 4.26 -22.88
N SER A 159 -10.04 4.45 -22.09
CA SER A 159 -9.97 4.88 -20.69
C SER A 159 -10.92 4.03 -19.85
N TRP A 160 -10.67 3.91 -18.56
CA TRP A 160 -11.57 3.20 -17.66
C TRP A 160 -11.48 3.74 -16.24
N ALA A 161 -12.59 3.67 -15.51
CA ALA A 161 -12.57 3.77 -14.06
C ALA A 161 -12.41 2.36 -13.47
N VAL A 162 -11.58 2.21 -12.44
CA VAL A 162 -11.41 0.94 -11.72
C VAL A 162 -11.44 1.17 -10.21
N GLY A 163 -12.28 0.39 -9.51
CA GLY A 163 -12.38 0.46 -8.06
C GLY A 163 -13.57 -0.33 -7.51
N PRO A 164 -13.78 -0.36 -6.19
CA PRO A 164 -12.91 0.23 -5.18
C PRO A 164 -11.57 -0.52 -5.07
N GLN A 165 -10.47 0.22 -4.88
CA GLN A 165 -9.16 -0.30 -4.49
C GLN A 165 -9.02 -0.23 -2.95
N GLU A 166 -7.83 -0.54 -2.44
CA GLU A 166 -7.50 -0.35 -1.02
C GLU A 166 -7.84 1.08 -0.56
N GLY A 167 -8.58 1.23 0.53
CA GLY A 167 -9.09 2.52 1.00
C GLY A 167 -10.38 3.01 0.33
N GLY A 168 -11.03 2.19 -0.51
CA GLY A 168 -12.33 2.52 -1.11
C GLY A 168 -12.26 3.52 -2.27
N CYS A 169 -11.05 3.88 -2.72
CA CYS A 169 -10.83 4.84 -3.80
C CYS A 169 -10.95 4.20 -5.19
N TYR A 170 -11.21 5.05 -6.17
CA TYR A 170 -11.22 4.69 -7.58
C TYR A 170 -9.99 5.27 -8.27
N GLN A 171 -9.51 4.59 -9.30
CA GLN A 171 -8.43 5.05 -10.18
C GLN A 171 -8.98 5.26 -11.59
N VAL A 172 -8.31 6.11 -12.36
CA VAL A 172 -8.58 6.27 -13.79
C VAL A 172 -7.44 5.66 -14.58
N GLY A 173 -7.72 4.58 -15.32
CA GLY A 173 -6.78 3.97 -16.23
C GLY A 173 -6.89 4.55 -17.63
N LEU A 174 -5.75 4.73 -18.28
CA LEU A 174 -5.61 5.25 -19.64
C LEU A 174 -4.78 4.24 -20.44
N ARG A 175 -5.16 4.00 -21.69
CA ARG A 175 -4.33 3.28 -22.67
C ARG A 175 -3.96 4.22 -23.80
N PHE A 176 -2.66 4.31 -24.08
CA PHE A 176 -2.11 5.13 -25.14
C PHE A 176 -1.90 4.34 -26.44
N THR A 177 -1.76 5.06 -27.55
CA THR A 177 -1.27 4.50 -28.81
C THR A 177 0.23 4.16 -28.69
N ALA A 178 0.68 3.16 -29.45
CA ALA A 178 2.11 2.78 -29.48
C ALA A 178 3.02 3.96 -29.90
N GLU A 179 2.58 4.77 -30.86
CA GLU A 179 3.31 5.95 -31.31
C GLU A 179 3.51 6.98 -30.19
N ALA A 180 2.46 7.24 -29.39
CA ALA A 180 2.55 8.14 -28.26
C ALA A 180 3.52 7.61 -27.20
N VAL A 181 3.46 6.32 -26.89
CA VAL A 181 4.39 5.67 -25.94
C VAL A 181 5.84 5.82 -26.41
N GLU A 182 6.12 5.51 -27.67
CA GLU A 182 7.46 5.65 -28.24
C GLU A 182 7.94 7.11 -28.22
N ARG A 183 7.07 8.06 -28.56
CA ARG A 183 7.37 9.50 -28.52
C ARG A 183 7.69 9.97 -27.09
N MET A 184 6.90 9.53 -26.10
CA MET A 184 7.12 9.84 -24.69
C MET A 184 8.43 9.25 -24.17
N ASN A 185 8.70 7.97 -24.45
CA ASN A 185 9.91 7.30 -23.96
C ASN A 185 11.19 7.85 -24.60
N ARG A 186 11.17 8.22 -25.90
CA ARG A 186 12.33 8.84 -26.58
C ARG A 186 12.79 10.15 -25.95
N ARG A 187 11.89 10.90 -25.29
CA ARG A 187 12.24 12.15 -24.62
C ARG A 187 13.04 11.95 -23.33
N GLY A 188 13.17 10.71 -22.85
CA GLY A 188 13.93 10.41 -21.65
C GLY A 188 13.32 11.10 -20.43
N LEU A 189 12.03 10.87 -20.20
CA LEU A 189 11.27 11.48 -19.12
C LEU A 189 11.92 11.16 -17.77
N ARG A 190 12.56 12.16 -17.18
CA ARG A 190 13.16 12.05 -15.86
C ARG A 190 12.30 12.83 -14.87
N ARG A 191 11.75 12.09 -13.89
CA ARG A 191 11.32 12.54 -12.55
C ARG A 191 9.82 12.71 -12.31
N ARG A 192 9.10 13.55 -13.07
CA ARG A 192 7.70 13.86 -12.75
C ARG A 192 6.90 14.20 -14.00
N LEU A 193 5.66 13.72 -14.04
CA LEU A 193 4.68 14.09 -15.06
C LEU A 193 3.69 15.09 -14.44
N ALA A 194 3.11 15.95 -15.25
CA ALA A 194 1.93 16.72 -14.90
C ALA A 194 0.78 16.27 -15.80
N VAL A 195 -0.34 15.91 -15.18
CA VAL A 195 -1.58 15.53 -15.84
C VAL A 195 -2.53 16.71 -15.73
N LEU A 196 -2.85 17.34 -16.85
CA LEU A 196 -3.74 18.48 -16.93
C LEU A 196 -5.09 18.06 -17.52
N ILE A 197 -6.16 18.51 -16.89
CA ILE A 197 -7.54 18.40 -17.39
C ILE A 197 -8.10 19.81 -17.51
N ASP A 198 -8.51 20.21 -18.72
CA ASP A 198 -9.04 21.56 -19.00
C ASP A 198 -8.12 22.68 -18.49
N ASP A 199 -6.82 22.56 -18.74
CA ASP A 199 -5.73 23.45 -18.26
C ASP A 199 -5.46 23.45 -16.76
N GLU A 200 -6.21 22.67 -15.98
CA GLU A 200 -6.00 22.56 -14.55
C GLU A 200 -5.14 21.33 -14.22
N LEU A 201 -4.12 21.52 -13.37
CA LEU A 201 -3.28 20.42 -12.90
C LEU A 201 -4.12 19.47 -12.05
N LEU A 202 -4.34 18.24 -12.51
CA LEU A 202 -5.07 17.22 -11.76
C LEU A 202 -4.14 16.45 -10.81
N LEU A 203 -3.00 16.00 -11.34
CA LEU A 203 -2.02 15.16 -10.62
C LEU A 203 -0.61 15.42 -11.15
N ALA A 204 0.40 15.21 -10.30
CA ALA A 204 1.79 15.21 -10.72
C ALA A 204 2.55 13.94 -10.26
N PRO A 205 2.31 12.77 -10.88
CA PRO A 205 2.91 11.51 -10.44
C PRO A 205 4.41 11.43 -10.77
N HIS A 206 5.13 10.68 -9.93
CA HIS A 206 6.52 10.32 -10.20
C HIS A 206 6.62 9.13 -11.14
N LEU A 207 7.52 9.23 -12.11
CA LEU A 207 7.81 8.14 -13.05
C LEU A 207 9.04 7.36 -12.55
N PHE A 208 8.87 6.05 -12.35
CA PHE A 208 9.94 5.17 -11.84
C PHE A 208 10.60 4.30 -12.94
N GLY A 209 10.12 4.38 -14.18
CA GLY A 209 10.61 3.57 -15.29
C GLY A 209 10.03 4.05 -16.62
N GLU A 210 10.20 3.27 -17.67
CA GLU A 210 9.60 3.59 -18.97
C GLU A 210 8.07 3.60 -18.89
N ILE A 211 7.44 4.45 -19.71
CA ILE A 211 6.00 4.51 -19.82
C ILE A 211 5.54 3.28 -20.61
N ALA A 212 4.67 2.49 -20.00
CA ALA A 212 3.97 1.40 -20.65
C ALA A 212 2.76 1.92 -21.45
N GLU A 213 2.15 1.06 -22.27
CA GLU A 213 0.91 1.39 -22.99
C GLU A 213 -0.24 1.78 -22.06
N GLN A 214 -0.21 1.35 -20.80
CA GLN A 214 -1.25 1.63 -19.81
C GLN A 214 -0.67 2.46 -18.67
N MET A 215 -1.42 3.49 -18.28
CA MET A 215 -1.10 4.34 -17.15
C MET A 215 -2.31 4.44 -16.22
N HIS A 216 -2.07 4.38 -14.92
CA HIS A 216 -3.12 4.54 -13.91
C HIS A 216 -2.91 5.87 -13.19
N LEU A 217 -3.94 6.71 -13.19
CA LEU A 217 -4.02 7.92 -12.41
C LEU A 217 -4.47 7.53 -11.00
N ASN A 218 -3.51 7.50 -10.08
CA ASN A 218 -3.75 7.18 -8.67
C ASN A 218 -4.10 8.46 -7.90
N GLY A 219 -5.30 8.98 -8.14
CA GLY A 219 -5.90 10.00 -7.28
C GLY A 219 -6.87 9.35 -6.29
N VAL A 220 -7.09 9.95 -5.13
CA VAL A 220 -8.17 9.54 -4.22
C VAL A 220 -9.50 10.01 -4.81
N PHE A 221 -9.92 9.38 -5.92
CA PHE A 221 -11.17 9.70 -6.60
C PHE A 221 -12.31 8.90 -6.00
N ASP A 222 -13.49 9.52 -5.91
CA ASP A 222 -14.72 8.77 -5.74
C ASP A 222 -15.16 8.12 -7.08
N ARG A 223 -16.15 7.22 -7.02
CA ARG A 223 -16.67 6.51 -8.20
C ARG A 223 -17.17 7.48 -9.28
N GLY A 224 -17.90 8.52 -8.89
CA GLY A 224 -18.51 9.47 -9.81
C GLY A 224 -17.47 10.33 -10.52
N GLU A 225 -16.48 10.81 -9.79
CA GLU A 225 -15.33 11.55 -10.31
C GLU A 225 -14.51 10.71 -11.27
N ALA A 226 -14.16 9.48 -10.90
CA ALA A 226 -13.39 8.59 -11.77
C ALA A 226 -14.14 8.24 -13.07
N VAL A 227 -15.45 7.98 -12.98
CA VAL A 227 -16.32 7.71 -14.14
C VAL A 227 -16.45 8.94 -15.03
N ARG A 228 -16.66 10.14 -14.44
CA ARG A 228 -16.73 11.41 -15.17
C ARG A 228 -15.44 11.70 -15.91
N LEU A 229 -14.29 11.52 -15.24
CA LEU A 229 -12.98 11.69 -15.86
C LEU A 229 -12.82 10.68 -17.00
N ALA A 230 -12.90 9.37 -16.72
CA ALA A 230 -12.70 8.33 -17.72
C ALA A 230 -13.58 8.53 -18.98
N GLY A 231 -14.88 8.77 -18.82
CA GLY A 231 -15.79 9.01 -19.95
C GLY A 231 -15.69 10.40 -20.58
N GLY A 232 -15.12 11.39 -19.89
CA GLY A 232 -14.90 12.72 -20.43
C GLY A 232 -13.66 12.81 -21.32
N LEU A 233 -12.61 12.01 -21.02
CA LEU A 233 -11.34 12.00 -21.76
C LEU A 233 -11.46 11.35 -23.14
N ILE A 234 -12.38 10.41 -23.29
CA ILE A 234 -12.68 9.71 -24.54
C ILE A 234 -14.20 9.63 -24.62
N GLN A 235 -14.83 10.38 -25.52
CA GLN A 235 -16.27 10.16 -25.72
C GLN A 235 -16.46 8.81 -26.43
N GLY A 236 -17.34 8.02 -25.83
CA GLY A 236 -17.58 6.62 -26.15
C GLY A 236 -18.95 6.19 -25.68
N GLN A 237 -19.54 5.21 -26.35
CA GLN A 237 -20.81 4.63 -25.92
C GLN A 237 -20.75 4.18 -24.45
N SER A 238 -21.87 4.42 -23.76
CA SER A 238 -22.08 4.08 -22.35
C SER A 238 -21.64 2.64 -22.02
N PRO A 239 -21.21 2.39 -20.77
CA PRO A 239 -20.38 1.25 -20.42
C PRO A 239 -21.00 -0.09 -20.79
N GLN A 240 -20.36 -0.79 -21.72
CA GLN A 240 -20.46 -2.24 -21.73
C GLN A 240 -19.70 -2.74 -20.50
N ALA A 241 -20.41 -3.37 -19.57
CA ALA A 241 -19.78 -4.12 -18.49
C ALA A 241 -18.82 -5.13 -19.13
N ALA A 242 -17.52 -4.98 -18.87
CA ALA A 242 -16.54 -5.92 -19.39
C ALA A 242 -16.90 -7.32 -18.88
N PRO A 243 -16.87 -8.37 -19.73
CA PRO A 243 -17.10 -9.72 -19.26
C PRO A 243 -16.08 -10.04 -18.16
N SER A 244 -16.56 -10.38 -16.97
CA SER A 244 -15.74 -10.83 -15.86
C SER A 244 -14.92 -12.04 -16.32
N ARG A 245 -13.59 -11.88 -16.41
CA ARG A 245 -12.65 -12.98 -16.69
C ARG A 245 -12.34 -13.76 -15.43
#